data_AF-A0A498GGD0-F1
#
_entry.id   AF-A0A498GGD0-F1
#
_cell.length_a   1.000
_cell.length_b   1.000
_cell.length_c   1.000
_cell.angle_alpha   90.00
_cell.angle_beta   90.00
_cell.angle_gamma   90.00
#
_symmetry.space_group_name_H-M   'P 1'
#
loop_
_entity.id
_entity.type
_entity.pdbx_description
1 polymer ?
#
loop_
_entity_poly.entity_id
_entity_poly.type
_entity_poly.pdbx_seq_one_letter_code
_entity_poly.pdbx_strand_id
1 'polypeptide(L)'
;MGLASQIKNGGWGALAIYVYSLLILLYWDVPLISTDRIALVAAAVPSIVVMFTVVVANDWLNDFWAGGNLKRSTETILRITGGSDFFDSAQQEVKDAIDDFDEKGYSHHVSILAGIILAIAVPTTGYVINDLLGLLIGVGLAAIILRVFSVRSFRELNRLAKQMSVPYEEHYENQ
;
A
#
# COMPACT_ATOMS: atom_id res chain seq x y z
N MET A 1 -2.66 -6.46 -17.53
CA MET A 1 -1.61 -5.71 -16.80
C MET A 1 -0.62 -6.69 -16.19
N GLY A 2 0.69 -6.41 -16.26
CA GLY A 2 1.74 -7.35 -15.85
C GLY A 2 2.31 -7.04 -14.47
N LEU A 3 2.77 -8.05 -13.74
CA LEU A 3 3.47 -7.96 -12.44
C LEU A 3 4.55 -6.85 -12.39
N ALA A 4 5.17 -6.54 -13.54
CA ALA A 4 6.21 -5.51 -13.66
C ALA A 4 5.71 -4.07 -13.43
N SER A 5 4.48 -3.71 -13.83
CA SER A 5 3.96 -2.36 -13.58
C SER A 5 3.59 -2.14 -12.12
N GLN A 6 3.06 -3.18 -11.45
CA GLN A 6 2.74 -3.17 -10.02
C GLN A 6 3.97 -3.00 -9.12
N ILE A 7 5.14 -3.52 -9.53
CA ILE A 7 6.41 -3.36 -8.80
C ILE A 7 6.93 -1.91 -8.89
N LYS A 8 6.67 -1.20 -9.99
CA LYS A 8 7.28 0.12 -10.28
C LYS A 8 6.81 1.22 -9.32
N ASN A 9 5.59 1.11 -8.77
CA ASN A 9 5.01 2.15 -7.92
C ASN A 9 4.92 1.77 -6.43
N GLY A 10 5.02 0.48 -6.05
CA GLY A 10 4.86 -0.05 -4.68
C GLY A 10 6.12 -0.45 -3.93
N GLY A 11 7.28 -0.23 -4.54
CA GLY A 11 8.55 -0.79 -4.07
C GLY A 11 8.98 -0.33 -2.68
N TRP A 12 8.58 0.85 -2.22
CA TRP A 12 9.14 1.43 -0.98
C TRP A 12 8.69 0.70 0.29
N GLY A 13 7.42 0.29 0.40
CA GLY A 13 6.94 -0.49 1.55
C GLY A 13 7.59 -1.88 1.61
N ALA A 14 7.64 -2.57 0.47
CA ALA A 14 8.30 -3.87 0.35
C ALA A 14 9.81 -3.79 0.63
N LEU A 15 10.47 -2.74 0.14
CA LEU A 15 11.89 -2.48 0.39
C LEU A 15 12.15 -2.19 1.87
N ALA A 16 11.29 -1.43 2.54
CA ALA A 16 11.42 -1.15 3.96
C ALA A 16 11.35 -2.43 4.80
N ILE A 17 10.40 -3.33 4.50
CA ILE A 17 10.32 -4.65 5.13
C ILE A 17 11.58 -5.47 4.86
N TYR A 18 12.07 -5.44 3.62
CA TYR A 18 13.26 -6.21 3.22
C TYR A 18 14.49 -5.76 4.01
N VAL A 19 14.74 -4.45 4.05
CA VAL A 19 15.88 -3.86 4.76
C VAL A 19 15.78 -4.15 6.25
N TYR A 20 14.60 -3.97 6.84
CA TYR A 20 14.38 -4.29 8.25
C TYR A 20 14.63 -5.77 8.56
N SER A 21 14.09 -6.67 7.72
CA SER A 21 14.29 -8.11 7.87
C SER A 21 15.76 -8.47 7.76
N LEU A 22 16.47 -7.91 6.77
CA LEU A 22 17.91 -8.12 6.60
C LEU A 22 18.70 -7.67 7.82
N LEU A 23 18.42 -6.48 8.36
CA LEU A 23 19.09 -5.97 9.56
C LEU A 23 18.89 -6.90 10.77
N ILE A 24 17.68 -7.44 10.96
CA ILE A 24 17.41 -8.41 12.02
C ILE A 24 18.20 -9.69 11.81
N LEU A 25 18.18 -10.26 10.60
CA LEU A 25 18.86 -11.52 10.31
C LEU A 25 20.38 -11.40 10.50
N LEU A 26 20.95 -10.25 10.14
CA LEU A 26 22.38 -9.97 10.34
C LEU A 26 22.72 -9.65 11.81
N TYR A 27 21.78 -9.08 12.57
CA TYR A 27 22.01 -8.76 13.98
C TYR A 27 21.91 -10.00 14.89
N TRP A 28 20.95 -10.90 14.63
CA TRP A 28 20.58 -11.95 15.58
C TRP A 28 21.30 -13.29 15.45
N ASP A 29 22.31 -13.39 14.59
CA ASP A 29 23.08 -14.62 14.31
C ASP A 29 22.20 -15.88 14.26
N VAL A 30 21.19 -15.83 13.38
CA VAL A 30 20.15 -16.85 13.29
C VAL A 30 20.75 -18.19 12.84
N PRO A 31 20.56 -19.31 13.58
CA PRO A 31 21.27 -20.57 13.32
C PRO A 31 21.11 -21.17 11.91
N LEU A 32 19.99 -20.87 11.25
CA LEU A 32 19.69 -21.31 9.88
C LEU A 32 20.37 -20.45 8.80
N ILE A 33 20.92 -19.30 9.18
CA ILE A 33 21.56 -18.33 8.29
C ILE A 33 23.07 -18.44 8.49
N SER A 34 23.68 -19.34 7.73
CA SER A 34 25.11 -19.61 7.80
C SER A 34 25.97 -18.67 6.96
N THR A 35 25.36 -17.86 6.08
CA THR A 35 26.08 -16.92 5.20
C THR A 35 25.27 -15.67 4.91
N ASP A 36 25.96 -14.57 4.63
CA ASP A 36 25.35 -13.30 4.21
C ASP A 36 24.45 -13.45 2.96
N ARG A 37 24.80 -14.37 2.06
CA ARG A 37 23.98 -14.65 0.86
C ARG A 37 22.63 -15.25 1.22
N ILE A 38 22.59 -16.16 2.21
CA ILE A 38 21.34 -16.72 2.72
C ILE A 38 20.53 -15.63 3.43
N ALA A 39 21.18 -14.74 4.18
CA ALA A 39 20.52 -13.61 4.84
C ALA A 39 19.81 -12.70 3.83
N LEU A 40 20.49 -12.34 2.73
CA LEU A 40 19.92 -11.52 1.66
C LEU A 40 18.68 -12.17 1.04
N VAL A 41 18.73 -13.47 0.75
CA VAL A 41 17.57 -14.16 0.15
C VAL A 41 16.44 -14.33 1.17
N ALA A 42 16.75 -14.74 2.39
CA ALA A 42 15.77 -14.95 3.45
C ALA A 42 15.05 -13.64 3.85
N ALA A 43 15.76 -12.51 3.82
CA ALA A 43 15.19 -11.19 4.10
C ALA A 43 14.10 -10.78 3.10
N ALA A 44 14.06 -11.37 1.90
CA ALA A 44 13.00 -11.11 0.92
C ALA A 44 11.67 -11.79 1.27
N VAL A 45 11.69 -12.85 2.08
CA VAL A 45 10.49 -13.66 2.37
C VAL A 45 9.37 -12.79 2.98
N PRO A 46 9.60 -11.97 4.02
CA PRO A 46 8.53 -11.16 4.59
C PRO A 46 7.94 -10.15 3.58
N SER A 47 8.78 -9.53 2.75
CA SER A 47 8.31 -8.60 1.71
C SER A 47 7.47 -9.32 0.66
N ILE A 48 7.87 -10.51 0.22
CA ILE A 48 7.11 -11.34 -0.73
C ILE A 48 5.78 -11.75 -0.12
N VAL A 49 5.75 -12.13 1.15
CA VAL A 49 4.50 -12.48 1.86
C VAL A 49 3.53 -11.31 1.89
N VAL A 50 4.01 -10.10 2.18
CA VAL A 50 3.17 -8.89 2.18
C VAL A 50 2.65 -8.58 0.78
N MET A 51 3.51 -8.61 -0.23
CA MET A 51 3.13 -8.41 -1.63
C MET A 51 2.06 -9.42 -2.07
N PHE A 52 2.27 -10.71 -1.78
CA PHE A 52 1.32 -11.76 -2.09
C PHE A 52 -0.01 -11.59 -1.34
N THR A 53 0.04 -11.18 -0.08
CA THR A 53 -1.17 -10.89 0.72
C THR A 53 -2.01 -9.79 0.06
N VAL A 54 -1.36 -8.74 -0.46
CA VAL A 54 -2.08 -7.68 -1.18
C VAL A 54 -2.69 -8.20 -2.47
N VAL A 55 -1.99 -9.05 -3.24
CA VAL A 55 -2.57 -9.65 -4.46
C VAL A 55 -3.84 -10.44 -4.14
N VAL A 56 -3.81 -11.27 -3.10
CA VAL A 56 -4.94 -12.16 -2.75
C VAL A 56 -6.09 -11.38 -2.09
N ALA A 57 -5.77 -10.36 -1.28
CA ALA A 57 -6.76 -9.60 -0.53
C ALA A 57 -7.13 -8.25 -1.17
N ASN A 58 -6.78 -8.01 -2.45
CA ASN A 58 -6.89 -6.70 -3.08
C ASN A 58 -8.30 -6.10 -3.00
N ASP A 59 -9.33 -6.88 -3.33
CA ASP A 59 -10.73 -6.41 -3.32
C ASP A 59 -11.18 -6.05 -1.91
N TRP A 60 -10.83 -6.90 -0.93
CA TRP A 60 -11.13 -6.63 0.47
C TRP A 60 -10.39 -5.39 0.99
N LEU A 61 -9.12 -5.20 0.61
CA LEU A 61 -8.32 -4.04 0.99
C LEU A 61 -8.86 -2.76 0.34
N ASN A 62 -9.31 -2.82 -0.91
CA ASN A 62 -9.97 -1.70 -1.59
C ASN A 62 -11.24 -1.28 -0.84
N ASP A 63 -12.10 -2.23 -0.47
CA ASP A 63 -13.31 -1.93 0.29
C ASP A 63 -12.98 -1.40 1.69
N PHE A 64 -12.05 -2.04 2.40
CA PHE A 64 -11.68 -1.67 3.76
C PHE A 64 -11.06 -0.26 3.84
N TRP A 65 -10.17 0.11 2.90
CA TRP A 65 -9.46 1.39 2.95
C TRP A 65 -10.13 2.51 2.16
N ALA A 66 -10.80 2.18 1.06
CA ALA A 66 -11.32 3.15 0.11
C ALA A 66 -12.81 2.92 -0.26
N GLY A 67 -13.46 1.87 0.24
CA GLY A 67 -14.82 1.47 -0.15
C GLY A 67 -15.86 2.56 -0.03
N GLY A 68 -15.79 3.40 1.01
CA GLY A 68 -16.70 4.53 1.18
C GLY A 68 -16.57 5.59 0.06
N ASN A 69 -15.35 5.90 -0.38
CA ASN A 69 -15.12 6.86 -1.46
C ASN A 69 -15.37 6.22 -2.83
N LEU A 70 -14.99 4.96 -3.02
CA LEU A 70 -15.30 4.21 -4.24
C LEU A 70 -16.80 4.14 -4.48
N LYS A 71 -17.58 3.74 -3.45
CA LYS A 71 -19.04 3.70 -3.53
C LYS A 71 -19.63 5.06 -3.88
N ARG A 72 -19.17 6.14 -3.23
CA ARG A 72 -19.65 7.50 -3.50
C ARG A 72 -19.33 7.93 -4.94
N SER A 73 -18.12 7.68 -5.42
CA SER A 73 -17.75 8.04 -6.80
C SER A 73 -18.53 7.21 -7.82
N THR A 74 -18.75 5.92 -7.59
CA THR A 74 -19.58 5.08 -8.46
C THR A 74 -21.04 5.53 -8.46
N GLU A 75 -21.62 5.88 -7.30
CA GLU A 75 -22.98 6.42 -7.20
C GLU A 75 -23.13 7.76 -7.92
N THR A 76 -22.16 8.67 -7.77
CA THR A 76 -22.15 9.95 -8.49
C THR A 76 -22.16 9.71 -10.00
N ILE A 77 -21.33 8.78 -10.50
CA ILE A 77 -21.27 8.50 -11.92
C ILE A 77 -22.58 7.86 -12.41
N LEU A 78 -23.13 6.88 -11.69
CA LEU A 78 -24.42 6.26 -12.00
C LEU A 78 -25.56 7.28 -12.08
N ARG A 79 -25.57 8.27 -11.17
CA ARG A 79 -26.55 9.37 -11.17
C ARG A 79 -26.42 10.23 -12.42
N ILE A 80 -25.20 10.48 -12.87
CA ILE A 80 -24.88 11.30 -14.04
C ILE A 80 -25.22 10.56 -15.35
N THR A 81 -24.91 9.26 -15.43
CA THR A 81 -25.06 8.46 -16.66
C THR A 81 -26.43 7.78 -16.80
N GLY A 82 -27.26 7.75 -15.76
CA GLY A 82 -28.59 7.15 -15.80
C GLY A 82 -28.59 5.61 -15.91
N GLY A 83 -27.46 4.95 -15.62
CA GLY A 83 -27.37 3.49 -15.52
C GLY A 83 -27.06 2.71 -16.80
N SER A 84 -26.67 3.36 -17.91
CA SER A 84 -26.17 2.68 -19.11
C SER A 84 -24.71 2.22 -18.95
N ASP A 85 -24.30 1.16 -19.68
CA ASP A 85 -22.99 0.48 -19.58
C ASP A 85 -21.81 1.45 -19.41
N PHE A 86 -21.36 1.54 -18.16
CA PHE A 86 -20.51 2.57 -17.59
C PHE A 86 -19.10 2.59 -18.17
N PHE A 87 -18.44 1.43 -18.29
CA PHE A 87 -17.02 1.40 -18.64
C PHE A 87 -16.78 1.64 -20.13
N ASP A 88 -17.56 1.02 -21.02
CA ASP A 88 -17.30 1.10 -22.47
C ASP A 88 -17.65 2.48 -23.05
N SER A 89 -18.69 3.12 -22.52
CA SER A 89 -19.15 4.46 -22.93
C SER A 89 -18.46 5.62 -22.22
N ALA A 90 -17.63 5.35 -21.19
CA ALA A 90 -16.91 6.39 -20.46
C ALA A 90 -15.89 7.11 -21.35
N GLN A 91 -15.74 8.43 -21.11
CA GLN A 91 -14.70 9.25 -21.73
C GLN A 91 -13.30 8.72 -21.35
N GLN A 92 -12.32 8.95 -22.23
CA GLN A 92 -10.95 8.44 -22.03
C GLN A 92 -10.36 8.90 -20.69
N GLU A 93 -10.63 10.13 -20.25
CA GLU A 93 -10.14 10.68 -18.98
C GLU A 93 -10.63 9.91 -17.74
N VAL A 94 -11.84 9.34 -17.80
CA VAL A 94 -12.41 8.50 -16.75
C VAL A 94 -11.74 7.13 -16.74
N LYS A 95 -11.55 6.55 -17.93
CA LYS A 95 -10.84 5.26 -18.08
C LYS A 95 -9.42 5.39 -17.55
N ASP A 96 -8.74 6.48 -17.89
CA ASP A 96 -7.39 6.79 -17.40
C ASP A 96 -7.37 6.96 -15.87
N ALA A 97 -8.39 7.59 -15.27
CA ALA A 97 -8.50 7.73 -13.81
C ALA A 97 -8.74 6.39 -13.10
N ILE A 98 -9.52 5.48 -13.69
CA ILE A 98 -9.73 4.14 -13.16
C ILE A 98 -8.47 3.28 -13.31
N ASP A 99 -7.83 3.34 -14.47
CA ASP A 99 -6.56 2.65 -14.73
C ASP A 99 -5.46 3.14 -13.77
N ASP A 100 -5.41 4.46 -13.45
CA ASP A 100 -4.46 5.02 -12.48
C ASP A 100 -4.75 4.53 -11.05
N PHE A 101 -6.02 4.38 -10.67
CA PHE A 101 -6.40 3.78 -9.40
C PHE A 101 -5.99 2.30 -9.32
N ASP A 102 -6.25 1.50 -10.36
CA ASP A 102 -5.90 0.08 -10.38
C ASP A 102 -4.38 -0.12 -10.39
N GLU A 103 -3.65 0.69 -11.17
CA GLU A 103 -2.19 0.63 -11.24
C GLU A 103 -1.53 0.99 -9.89
N LYS A 104 -2.05 2.00 -9.18
CA LYS A 104 -1.44 2.51 -7.94
C LYS A 104 -2.03 1.88 -6.67
N GLY A 105 -3.23 1.31 -6.72
CA GLY A 105 -3.91 0.73 -5.56
C GLY A 105 -3.07 -0.34 -4.87
N TYR A 106 -2.51 -1.26 -5.66
CA TYR A 106 -1.61 -2.30 -5.19
C TYR A 106 -0.43 -1.73 -4.38
N SER A 107 0.24 -0.71 -4.91
CA SER A 107 1.37 -0.04 -4.26
C SER A 107 1.01 0.55 -2.90
N HIS A 108 -0.13 1.24 -2.84
CA HIS A 108 -0.59 1.89 -1.64
C HIS A 108 -0.97 0.86 -0.58
N HIS A 109 -1.59 -0.26 -0.95
CA HIS A 109 -1.87 -1.37 -0.03
C HIS A 109 -0.60 -1.98 0.55
N VAL A 110 0.40 -2.27 -0.28
CA VAL A 110 1.70 -2.79 0.17
C VAL A 110 2.35 -1.82 1.16
N SER A 111 2.31 -0.53 0.86
CA SER A 111 2.88 0.52 1.72
C SER A 111 2.11 0.65 3.05
N ILE A 112 0.77 0.60 3.01
CA ILE A 112 -0.05 0.65 4.23
C ILE A 112 0.27 -0.51 5.15
N LEU A 113 0.26 -1.74 4.63
CA LEU A 113 0.54 -2.94 5.41
C LEU A 113 1.99 -2.94 5.92
N ALA A 114 2.96 -2.55 5.10
CA ALA A 114 4.35 -2.44 5.51
C ALA A 114 4.52 -1.45 6.67
N GLY A 115 3.89 -0.28 6.60
CA GLY A 115 3.95 0.70 7.67
C GLY A 115 3.33 0.19 8.98
N ILE A 116 2.23 -0.56 8.92
CA ILE A 116 1.59 -1.17 10.11
C ILE A 116 2.51 -2.24 10.71
N ILE A 117 3.01 -3.16 9.88
CA ILE A 117 3.89 -4.26 10.32
C ILE A 117 5.15 -3.69 10.99
N LEU A 118 5.83 -2.76 10.32
CA LEU A 118 7.06 -2.16 10.84
C LEU A 118 6.82 -1.31 12.09
N ALA A 119 5.68 -0.63 12.20
CA ALA A 119 5.36 0.14 13.40
C ALA A 119 5.14 -0.72 14.64
N ILE A 120 4.85 -2.02 14.49
CA ILE A 120 4.81 -2.97 15.60
C ILE A 120 6.20 -3.60 15.78
N ALA A 121 6.80 -4.06 14.69
CA ALA A 121 8.03 -4.83 14.74
C ALA A 121 9.24 -4.01 15.23
N VAL A 122 9.36 -2.74 14.83
CA VAL A 122 10.48 -1.86 15.22
C VAL A 122 10.51 -1.58 16.73
N PRO A 123 9.42 -1.15 17.40
CA PRO A 123 9.40 -1.02 18.86
C PRO A 123 9.69 -2.32 19.58
N THR A 124 9.11 -3.45 19.14
CA THR A 124 9.37 -4.76 19.76
C THR A 124 10.83 -5.14 19.65
N THR A 125 11.44 -4.95 18.48
CA THR A 125 12.87 -5.22 18.26
C THR A 125 13.75 -4.31 19.11
N GLY A 126 13.42 -3.01 19.16
CA GLY A 126 14.09 -2.05 20.01
C GLY A 126 14.05 -2.47 21.48
N TYR A 127 12.89 -2.92 21.95
CA TYR A 127 12.74 -3.43 23.31
C TYR A 127 13.64 -4.64 23.59
N VAL A 128 13.70 -5.61 22.69
CA VAL A 128 14.51 -6.80 22.92
C VAL A 128 16.03 -6.49 22.87
N ILE A 129 16.45 -5.45 22.12
CA ILE A 129 17.86 -5.07 22.01
C ILE A 129 18.36 -4.24 23.20
N ASN A 130 17.54 -3.30 23.70
CA ASN A 130 17.98 -2.31 24.70
C ASN A 130 16.86 -1.92 25.67
N ASP A 131 16.00 -2.88 26.02
CA ASP A 131 14.88 -2.77 26.96
C ASP A 131 14.06 -1.48 26.73
N LEU A 132 13.85 -0.70 27.80
CA LEU A 132 13.01 0.48 27.78
C LEU A 132 13.54 1.59 26.87
N LEU A 133 14.86 1.80 26.82
CA LEU A 133 15.45 2.84 25.96
C LEU A 133 15.25 2.51 24.48
N GLY A 134 15.47 1.24 24.10
CA GLY A 134 15.22 0.79 22.75
C GLY A 134 13.74 0.84 22.36
N LEU A 135 12.83 0.54 23.29
CA LEU A 135 11.39 0.70 23.08
C LEU A 135 11.02 2.15 22.79
N LEU A 136 11.49 3.11 23.59
CA LEU A 136 11.15 4.53 23.41
C LEU A 136 11.62 5.08 22.07
N ILE A 137 12.85 4.75 21.67
CA ILE A 137 13.39 5.11 20.34
C ILE A 137 12.57 4.42 19.24
N GLY A 138 12.27 3.13 19.43
CA GLY A 138 11.48 2.35 18.49
C GLY A 138 10.06 2.90 18.28
N VAL A 139 9.40 3.35 19.35
CA VAL A 139 8.08 4.02 19.27
C VAL A 139 8.16 5.32 18.47
N GLY A 140 9.22 6.12 18.68
CA GLY A 140 9.46 7.32 17.89
C GLY A 140 9.62 7.02 16.39
N LEU A 141 10.42 6.00 16.05
CA LEU A 141 10.60 5.54 14.67
C LEU A 141 9.31 4.95 14.09
N ALA A 142 8.56 4.18 14.87
CA ALA A 142 7.28 3.61 14.45
C ALA A 142 6.27 4.69 14.04
N ALA A 143 6.19 5.79 14.80
CA ALA A 143 5.33 6.91 14.45
C ALA A 143 5.71 7.54 13.09
N ILE A 144 7.01 7.67 12.82
CA ILE A 144 7.52 8.17 11.52
C ILE A 144 7.16 7.20 10.41
N ILE A 145 7.42 5.90 10.59
CA ILE A 145 7.13 4.84 9.62
C ILE A 145 5.64 4.79 9.29
N LEU A 146 4.76 4.76 10.30
CA LEU A 146 3.31 4.81 10.12
C LEU A 146 2.88 6.02 9.30
N ARG A 147 3.47 7.19 9.59
CA ARG A 147 3.12 8.42 8.88
C ARG A 147 3.57 8.41 7.43
N VAL A 148 4.80 7.98 7.17
CA VAL A 148 5.42 7.97 5.83
C VAL A 148 4.78 6.94 4.93
N PHE A 149 4.54 5.73 5.44
CA PHE A 149 4.03 4.62 4.64
C PHE A 149 2.51 4.52 4.72
N SER A 150 1.92 4.35 5.90
CA SER A 150 0.49 4.06 6.02
C SER A 150 -0.39 5.30 5.85
N VAL A 151 -0.15 6.37 6.61
CA VAL A 151 -1.03 7.55 6.57
C VAL A 151 -0.99 8.24 5.21
N ARG A 152 0.20 8.38 4.62
CA ARG A 152 0.36 9.00 3.30
C ARG A 152 -0.33 8.16 2.21
N SER A 153 -0.03 6.87 2.13
CA SER A 153 -0.64 5.99 1.12
C SER A 153 -2.14 5.83 1.30
N PHE A 154 -2.65 5.79 2.53
CA PHE A 154 -4.09 5.79 2.79
C PHE A 154 -4.78 7.06 2.26
N ARG A 155 -4.15 8.23 2.47
CA ARG A 155 -4.67 9.50 1.93
C ARG A 155 -4.61 9.55 0.41
N GLU A 156 -3.51 9.09 -0.18
CA GLU A 156 -3.33 9.04 -1.64
C GLU A 156 -4.32 8.07 -2.29
N LEU A 157 -4.52 6.87 -1.72
CA LEU A 157 -5.52 5.90 -2.17
C LEU A 157 -6.94 6.51 -2.14
N ASN A 158 -7.30 7.16 -1.03
CA ASN A 158 -8.60 7.82 -0.92
C ASN A 158 -8.74 9.05 -1.82
N ARG A 159 -7.64 9.73 -2.16
CA ARG A 159 -7.63 10.80 -3.16
C ARG A 159 -7.90 10.24 -4.55
N LEU A 160 -7.25 9.15 -4.93
CA LEU A 160 -7.47 8.48 -6.21
C LEU A 160 -8.92 8.00 -6.33
N ALA A 161 -9.44 7.33 -5.29
CA ALA A 161 -10.82 6.88 -5.26
C ALA A 161 -11.83 8.03 -5.48
N LYS A 162 -11.60 9.19 -4.87
CA LYS A 162 -12.45 10.38 -5.07
C LYS A 162 -12.32 10.99 -6.46
N GLN A 163 -11.12 10.97 -7.03
CA GLN A 163 -10.86 11.56 -8.34
C GLN A 163 -11.52 10.79 -9.49
N MET A 164 -11.95 9.54 -9.26
CA MET A 164 -12.68 8.75 -10.26
C MET A 164 -13.96 9.42 -10.77
N SER A 165 -14.64 10.23 -9.96
CA SER A 165 -15.88 10.91 -10.36
C SER A 165 -15.70 12.35 -10.85
N VAL A 166 -14.52 12.95 -10.67
CA VAL A 166 -14.27 14.39 -10.97
C VAL A 166 -14.40 14.71 -12.47
N PRO A 167 -13.83 13.92 -13.41
CA PRO A 167 -13.98 14.20 -14.84
C PRO A 167 -15.45 14.24 -15.30
N TYR A 168 -16.33 13.47 -14.64
CA TYR A 168 -17.76 13.49 -14.94
C TYR A 168 -18.47 14.75 -14.47
N GLU A 169 -18.18 15.20 -13.23
CA GLU A 169 -18.77 16.42 -12.69
C GLU A 169 -18.38 17.62 -13.56
N GLU A 170 -17.11 17.72 -13.93
CA GLU A 170 -16.61 18.81 -14.77
C GLU A 170 -17.18 18.77 -16.20
N HIS A 171 -17.39 17.59 -16.80
CA HIS A 171 -17.94 17.50 -18.14
C HIS A 171 -19.43 17.89 -18.20
N TYR A 172 -20.21 17.57 -17.17
CA TYR A 172 -21.64 17.88 -17.11
C TYR A 172 -21.96 19.29 -16.60
N GLU A 173 -21.10 19.91 -15.78
CA GLU A 173 -21.26 21.32 -15.38
C GLU A 173 -20.93 22.31 -16.52
N ASN A 174 -20.14 21.89 -17.51
CA ASN A 174 -19.74 22.70 -18.66
C ASN A 174 -20.64 22.50 -19.91
N GLN A 175 -21.74 21.76 -19.79
CA GLN A 175 -22.79 21.60 -20.81
C GLN A 175 -24.02 22.46 -20.46
#